data_AF-A0A6G0RQ77-F1
#
_entry.id   AF-A0A6G0RQ77-F1
#
_cell.length_a   1.000
_cell.length_b   1.000
_cell.length_c   1.000
_cell.angle_alpha   90.00
_cell.angle_beta   90.00
_cell.angle_gamma   90.00
#
_symmetry.space_group_name_H-M   'P 1'
#
loop_
_entity.id
_entity.type
_entity.pdbx_description
1 polymer ?
#
loop_
_entity_poly.entity_id
_entity_poly.type
_entity_poly.pdbx_seq_one_letter_code
_entity_poly.pdbx_strand_id
1 'polypeptide(L)'
;MASFDAIDLLLRYETPLVKDMEPSDDVLEWVAAYVGSDDFQEAINQFCGAHVGHFAILLTKGGPSAADLDKVEPTWKELHEAFIDSANSHIEAFLLARGFSMDQYSARCDEEIALSEERQRHTRLSFFVQILLACCEYEQFLNLMKRVADPEYYDKKELQHEAEHLVYEAEERGATNAERAAGAQAFLDFFQANPDLTLDELTQEFHKKMQLT
;
A
#
# COMPACT_ATOMS: atom_id res chain seq x y z
N MET A 1 5.04 14.24 0.99
CA MET A 1 5.99 13.21 1.50
C MET A 1 5.55 11.91 0.89
N ALA A 2 6.42 11.19 0.16
CA ALA A 2 6.09 9.84 -0.30
C ALA A 2 5.79 8.99 0.94
N SER A 3 4.59 8.41 0.99
CA SER A 3 4.23 7.46 2.06
C SER A 3 5.18 6.26 1.97
N PHE A 4 5.70 5.80 3.11
CA PHE A 4 6.52 4.60 3.15
C PHE A 4 5.66 3.40 2.72
N ASP A 5 6.18 2.60 1.78
CA ASP A 5 5.49 1.43 1.23
C ASP A 5 6.32 0.17 1.50
N ALA A 6 5.99 -0.52 2.59
CA ALA A 6 6.69 -1.71 3.02
C ALA A 6 6.55 -2.87 2.02
N ILE A 7 5.42 -2.93 1.32
CA ILE A 7 5.13 -3.99 0.36
C ILE A 7 5.96 -3.78 -0.91
N ASP A 8 6.06 -2.54 -1.42
CA ASP A 8 6.99 -2.23 -2.51
C ASP A 8 8.45 -2.46 -2.10
N LEU A 9 8.81 -2.13 -0.85
CA LEU A 9 10.14 -2.43 -0.32
C LEU A 9 10.41 -3.94 -0.27
N LEU A 10 9.43 -4.75 0.15
CA LEU A 10 9.51 -6.21 0.16
C LEU A 10 9.68 -6.80 -1.25
N LEU A 11 8.96 -6.27 -2.24
CA LEU A 11 9.07 -6.70 -3.63
C LEU A 11 10.44 -6.38 -4.25
N ARG A 12 11.07 -5.28 -3.82
CA ARG A 12 12.42 -4.88 -4.25
C ARG A 12 13.52 -5.52 -3.42
N TYR A 13 13.17 -6.13 -2.29
CA TYR A 13 14.12 -6.79 -1.43
C TYR A 13 14.64 -8.04 -2.11
N GLU A 14 15.97 -8.16 -2.25
CA GLU A 14 16.60 -9.32 -2.87
C GLU A 14 16.44 -10.55 -1.97
N THR A 15 15.35 -11.29 -2.23
CA THR A 15 15.06 -12.57 -1.58
C THR A 15 15.80 -13.71 -2.27
N PRO A 16 16.25 -14.74 -1.53
CA PRO A 16 16.75 -15.97 -2.14
C PRO A 16 15.65 -16.63 -3.01
N LEU A 17 16.04 -17.43 -4.00
CA LEU A 17 15.05 -18.21 -4.76
C LEU A 17 14.82 -19.55 -4.07
N VAL A 18 13.56 -19.99 -3.97
CA VAL A 18 13.19 -21.27 -3.32
C VAL A 18 13.98 -22.47 -3.87
N LYS A 19 14.30 -22.46 -5.17
CA LYS A 19 15.06 -23.52 -5.84
C LYS A 19 16.54 -23.59 -5.45
N ASP A 20 17.09 -22.51 -4.90
CA ASP A 20 18.50 -22.38 -4.53
C ASP A 20 18.73 -22.64 -3.03
N MET A 21 17.66 -22.93 -2.29
CA MET A 21 17.67 -23.19 -0.86
C MET A 21 18.14 -24.62 -0.53
N GLU A 22 18.94 -24.74 0.54
CA GLU A 22 19.39 -26.00 1.11
C GLU A 22 18.55 -26.42 2.33
N PRO A 23 18.38 -27.72 2.61
CA PRO A 23 17.62 -28.18 3.78
C PRO A 23 18.16 -27.71 5.13
N SER A 24 19.43 -27.30 5.19
CA SER A 24 20.08 -26.76 6.39
C SER A 24 19.89 -25.26 6.59
N ASP A 25 19.32 -24.56 5.61
CA ASP A 25 19.15 -23.12 5.68
C ASP A 25 18.17 -22.72 6.79
N ASP A 26 18.36 -21.51 7.29
CA ASP A 26 17.56 -20.95 8.38
C ASP A 26 16.09 -20.80 7.98
N VAL A 27 15.18 -21.00 8.94
CA VAL A 27 13.73 -20.90 8.70
C VAL A 27 13.33 -19.53 8.13
N LEU A 28 14.00 -18.44 8.52
CA LEU A 28 13.75 -17.10 7.98
C LEU A 28 14.22 -16.96 6.53
N GLU A 29 15.28 -17.67 6.13
CA GLU A 29 15.72 -17.66 4.72
C GLU A 29 14.71 -18.40 3.84
N TRP A 30 14.15 -19.51 4.34
CA TRP A 30 13.06 -20.22 3.68
C TRP A 30 11.81 -19.35 3.54
N VAL A 31 11.41 -18.62 4.59
CA VAL A 31 10.28 -17.67 4.53
C VAL A 31 10.57 -16.52 3.57
N ALA A 32 11.78 -15.95 3.61
CA ALA A 32 12.18 -14.89 2.68
C ALA A 32 12.07 -15.35 1.23
N ALA A 33 12.55 -16.56 0.93
CA ALA A 33 12.45 -17.12 -0.41
C ALA A 33 11.00 -17.36 -0.85
N TYR A 34 10.14 -17.80 0.06
CA TYR A 34 8.74 -18.04 -0.25
C TYR A 34 7.95 -16.74 -0.48
N VAL A 35 8.11 -15.75 0.40
CA VAL A 35 7.41 -14.48 0.30
C VAL A 35 7.78 -13.73 -0.99
N GLY A 36 9.02 -13.89 -1.47
CA GLY A 36 9.46 -13.37 -2.77
C GLY A 36 9.04 -14.20 -3.98
N SER A 37 8.35 -15.34 -3.80
CA SER A 37 7.97 -16.23 -4.90
C SER A 37 6.63 -15.86 -5.53
N ASP A 38 6.47 -16.22 -6.80
CA ASP A 38 5.22 -16.02 -7.55
C ASP A 38 4.01 -16.67 -6.85
N ASP A 39 4.20 -17.83 -6.22
CA ASP A 39 3.14 -18.55 -5.50
C ASP A 39 2.55 -17.73 -4.35
N PHE A 40 3.41 -17.08 -3.56
CA PHE A 40 2.95 -16.23 -2.45
C PHE A 40 2.32 -14.94 -2.97
N GLN A 41 2.92 -14.32 -3.99
CA GLN A 41 2.36 -13.12 -4.62
C GLN A 41 1.00 -13.38 -5.25
N GLU A 42 0.81 -14.55 -5.89
CA GLU A 42 -0.48 -14.97 -6.41
C GLU A 42 -1.52 -15.12 -5.30
N ALA A 43 -1.17 -15.76 -4.18
CA ALA A 43 -2.06 -15.89 -3.03
C ALA A 43 -2.53 -14.52 -2.48
N ILE A 44 -1.60 -13.58 -2.34
CA ILE A 44 -1.90 -12.20 -1.91
C ILE A 44 -2.81 -11.51 -2.93
N ASN A 45 -2.49 -11.60 -4.23
CA ASN A 45 -3.30 -10.99 -5.29
C ASN A 45 -4.71 -11.59 -5.35
N GLN A 46 -4.87 -12.89 -5.11
CA GLN A 46 -6.18 -13.55 -5.04
C GLN A 46 -7.01 -13.03 -3.87
N PHE A 47 -6.42 -12.88 -2.68
CA PHE A 47 -7.10 -12.26 -1.54
C PHE A 47 -7.55 -10.83 -1.87
N CYS A 48 -6.63 -9.99 -2.36
CA CYS A 48 -6.95 -8.61 -2.70
C CYS A 48 -8.04 -8.52 -3.76
N GLY A 49 -7.97 -9.33 -4.82
CA GLY A 49 -8.96 -9.38 -5.89
C GLY A 49 -10.34 -9.82 -5.39
N ALA A 50 -10.40 -10.76 -4.44
CA ALA A 50 -11.67 -11.21 -3.84
C ALA A 50 -12.34 -10.12 -2.98
N HIS A 51 -11.54 -9.25 -2.36
CA HIS A 51 -12.02 -8.26 -1.39
C HIS A 51 -12.03 -6.81 -1.89
N VAL A 52 -11.53 -6.54 -3.11
CA VAL A 52 -11.46 -5.18 -3.68
C VAL A 52 -12.81 -4.46 -3.72
N GLY A 53 -13.92 -5.19 -3.81
CA GLY A 53 -15.28 -4.63 -3.79
C GLY A 53 -15.59 -3.83 -2.52
N HIS A 54 -14.95 -4.13 -1.38
CA HIS A 54 -15.09 -3.37 -0.14
C HIS A 54 -14.45 -1.99 -0.19
N PHE A 55 -13.65 -1.71 -1.22
CA PHE A 55 -12.97 -0.45 -1.45
C PHE A 55 -13.62 0.39 -2.57
N ALA A 56 -14.75 -0.05 -3.13
CA ALA A 56 -15.48 0.68 -4.17
C ALA A 56 -15.89 2.09 -3.74
N ILE A 57 -16.01 2.36 -2.43
CA ILE A 57 -16.29 3.69 -1.90
C ILE A 57 -15.23 4.73 -2.27
N LEU A 58 -13.99 4.30 -2.50
CA LEU A 58 -12.90 5.16 -2.95
C LEU A 58 -13.15 5.72 -4.36
N LEU A 59 -13.93 5.01 -5.17
CA LEU A 59 -14.28 5.35 -6.55
C LEU A 59 -15.57 6.17 -6.65
N THR A 60 -16.18 6.54 -5.52
CA THR A 60 -17.43 7.30 -5.52
C THR A 60 -17.21 8.74 -5.97
N LYS A 61 -18.23 9.30 -6.62
CA LYS A 61 -18.24 10.68 -7.12
C LYS A 61 -17.99 11.67 -5.97
N GLY A 62 -16.94 12.48 -6.09
CA GLY A 62 -16.50 13.42 -5.05
C GLY A 62 -15.56 12.83 -3.98
N GLY A 63 -15.25 11.53 -4.07
CA GLY A 63 -14.49 10.80 -3.07
C GLY A 63 -15.29 10.55 -1.78
N PRO A 64 -14.80 9.64 -0.91
CA PRO A 64 -15.47 9.37 0.36
C PRO A 64 -15.32 10.56 1.32
N SER A 65 -16.41 10.95 1.98
CA SER A 65 -16.34 11.90 3.10
C SER A 65 -15.75 11.22 4.34
N ALA A 66 -15.31 11.99 5.34
CA ALA A 66 -14.84 11.44 6.61
C ALA A 66 -15.90 10.52 7.26
N ALA A 67 -17.17 10.93 7.25
CA ALA A 67 -18.26 10.12 7.79
C ALA A 67 -18.55 8.85 6.98
N ASP A 68 -18.14 8.79 5.72
CA ASP A 68 -18.26 7.59 4.90
C ASP A 68 -17.11 6.62 5.16
N LEU A 69 -15.89 7.14 5.37
CA LEU A 69 -14.74 6.37 5.81
C LEU A 69 -14.98 5.74 7.19
N ASP A 70 -15.52 6.50 8.14
CA ASP A 70 -15.83 6.01 9.49
C ASP A 70 -16.81 4.81 9.48
N LYS A 71 -17.72 4.74 8.49
CA LYS A 71 -18.68 3.63 8.37
C LYS A 71 -18.06 2.35 7.85
N VAL A 72 -17.03 2.44 7.00
CA VAL A 72 -16.40 1.27 6.36
C VAL A 72 -15.14 0.82 7.09
N GLU A 73 -14.54 1.69 7.90
CA GLU A 73 -13.32 1.41 8.65
C GLU A 73 -13.40 0.11 9.49
N PRO A 74 -14.50 -0.21 10.20
CA PRO A 74 -14.60 -1.47 10.92
C PRO A 74 -14.44 -2.69 10.01
N THR A 75 -15.09 -2.68 8.84
CA THR A 75 -14.97 -3.76 7.85
C THR A 75 -13.56 -3.85 7.29
N TRP A 76 -12.88 -2.73 7.05
CA TRP A 76 -11.49 -2.75 6.59
C TRP A 76 -10.52 -3.30 7.64
N LYS A 77 -10.76 -3.04 8.93
CA LYS A 77 -9.99 -3.64 10.04
C LYS A 77 -10.19 -5.16 10.13
N GLU A 78 -11.43 -5.64 9.99
CA GLU A 78 -11.71 -7.08 9.92
C GLU A 78 -11.01 -7.74 8.71
N LEU A 79 -11.02 -7.07 7.56
CA LEU A 79 -10.30 -7.56 6.36
C LEU A 79 -8.78 -7.54 6.53
N HIS A 80 -8.24 -6.58 7.28
CA HIS A 80 -6.82 -6.50 7.58
C HIS A 80 -6.37 -7.67 8.46
N GLU A 81 -7.14 -8.03 9.49
CA GLU A 81 -6.89 -9.22 10.31
C GLU A 81 -6.96 -10.48 9.43
N ALA A 82 -8.00 -10.62 8.59
CA ALA A 82 -8.13 -11.74 7.67
C ALA A 82 -6.99 -11.81 6.63
N PHE A 83 -6.45 -10.68 6.20
CA PHE A 83 -5.30 -10.60 5.31
C PHE A 83 -4.04 -11.17 5.96
N ILE A 84 -3.77 -10.77 7.20
CA ILE A 84 -2.64 -11.29 7.99
C ILE A 84 -2.79 -12.80 8.21
N ASP A 85 -3.98 -13.25 8.59
CA ASP A 85 -4.26 -14.67 8.82
C ASP A 85 -4.09 -15.50 7.55
N SER A 86 -4.53 -14.97 6.40
CA SER A 86 -4.33 -15.60 5.10
C SER A 86 -2.83 -15.73 4.77
N ALA A 87 -2.07 -14.64 4.89
CA ALA A 87 -0.63 -14.65 4.64
C ALA A 87 0.10 -15.66 5.56
N ASN A 88 -0.22 -15.66 6.85
CA ASN A 88 0.33 -16.61 7.82
C ASN A 88 -0.02 -18.06 7.48
N SER A 89 -1.25 -18.34 7.04
CA SER A 89 -1.68 -19.68 6.65
C SER A 89 -0.88 -20.21 5.44
N HIS A 90 -0.56 -19.34 4.48
CA HIS A 90 0.28 -19.68 3.34
C HIS A 90 1.73 -19.98 3.77
N ILE A 91 2.30 -19.13 4.64
CA ILE A 91 3.65 -19.34 5.20
C ILE A 91 3.69 -20.65 6.00
N GLU A 92 2.69 -20.91 6.84
CA GLU A 92 2.59 -22.14 7.62
C GLU A 92 2.56 -23.38 6.72
N ALA A 93 1.69 -23.39 5.71
CA ALA A 93 1.60 -24.51 4.77
C ALA A 93 2.94 -24.77 4.05
N PHE A 94 3.65 -23.70 3.66
CA PHE A 94 4.97 -23.78 3.04
C PHE A 94 6.04 -24.35 3.99
N LEU A 95 6.04 -23.92 5.25
CA LEU A 95 6.98 -24.36 6.28
C LEU A 95 6.75 -25.82 6.68
N LEU A 96 5.49 -26.22 6.87
CA LEU A 96 5.11 -27.60 7.21
C LEU A 96 5.63 -28.59 6.17
N ALA A 97 5.56 -28.24 4.88
CA ALA A 97 6.08 -29.07 3.80
C ALA A 97 7.61 -29.29 3.87
N ARG A 98 8.32 -28.48 4.65
CA ARG A 98 9.79 -28.52 4.84
C ARG A 98 10.21 -29.00 6.22
N GLY A 99 9.26 -29.37 7.07
CA GLY A 99 9.53 -29.86 8.42
C GLY A 99 9.79 -28.76 9.45
N PHE A 100 9.44 -27.51 9.13
CA PHE A 100 9.43 -26.41 10.09
C PHE A 100 8.03 -26.19 10.68
N SER A 101 7.96 -25.59 11.86
CA SER A 101 6.71 -25.11 12.47
C SER A 101 6.63 -23.58 12.48
N MET A 102 5.41 -23.05 12.58
CA MET A 102 5.20 -21.62 12.81
C MET A 102 5.85 -21.13 14.10
N ASP A 103 5.84 -21.94 15.17
CA ASP A 103 6.51 -21.59 16.43
C ASP A 103 8.03 -21.37 16.24
N GLN A 104 8.68 -22.19 15.41
CA GLN A 104 10.10 -22.02 15.09
C GLN A 104 10.35 -20.72 14.32
N TYR A 105 9.48 -20.41 13.36
CA TYR A 105 9.54 -19.16 12.61
C TYR A 105 9.34 -17.94 13.53
N SER A 106 8.28 -17.93 14.34
CA SER A 106 8.00 -16.83 15.28
C SER A 106 9.13 -16.63 16.29
N ALA A 107 9.64 -17.71 16.89
CA ALA A 107 10.77 -17.63 17.83
C ALA A 107 12.04 -17.07 17.15
N ARG A 108 12.28 -17.41 15.88
CA ARG A 108 13.43 -16.90 15.13
C ARG A 108 13.27 -15.43 14.76
N CYS A 109 12.05 -14.97 14.44
CA CYS A 109 11.74 -13.54 14.29
C CYS A 109 12.06 -12.76 15.57
N ASP A 110 11.57 -13.23 16.72
CA ASP A 110 11.83 -12.60 18.02
C ASP A 110 13.32 -12.53 18.34
N GLU A 111 14.06 -13.58 18.03
CA GLU A 111 15.52 -13.63 18.22
C GLU A 111 16.23 -12.59 17.34
N GLU A 112 15.89 -12.48 16.04
CA GLU A 112 16.52 -11.48 15.17
C GLU A 112 16.18 -10.04 15.57
N ILE A 113 14.97 -9.78 16.08
CA ILE A 113 14.59 -8.47 16.63
C ILE A 113 15.48 -8.15 17.83
N ALA A 114 15.55 -9.05 18.81
CA ALA A 114 16.36 -8.87 20.01
C ALA A 114 17.85 -8.69 19.70
N LEU A 115 18.40 -9.50 18.77
CA LEU A 115 19.78 -9.39 18.32
C LEU A 115 20.07 -8.05 17.63
N SER A 116 19.12 -7.54 16.84
CA SER A 116 19.25 -6.26 16.16
C SER A 116 19.30 -5.10 17.16
N GLU A 117 18.47 -5.16 18.21
CA GLU A 117 18.44 -4.18 19.30
C GLU A 117 19.72 -4.23 20.14
N GLU A 118 20.18 -5.43 20.52
CA GLU A 118 21.42 -5.61 21.28
C GLU A 118 22.63 -5.08 20.52
N ARG A 119 22.71 -5.38 19.22
CA ARG A 119 23.85 -5.00 18.37
C ARG A 119 23.79 -3.56 17.87
N GLN A 120 22.63 -2.90 17.98
CA GLN A 120 22.35 -1.59 17.38
C GLN A 120 22.69 -1.55 15.87
N ARG A 121 22.51 -2.69 15.18
CA ARG A 121 22.84 -2.90 13.77
C ARG A 121 21.92 -3.94 13.16
N HIS A 122 21.45 -3.66 11.95
CA HIS A 122 20.62 -4.61 11.19
C HIS A 122 21.49 -5.65 10.47
N THR A 123 21.10 -6.91 10.59
CA THR A 123 21.53 -7.99 9.70
C THR A 123 20.58 -8.02 8.49
N ARG A 124 20.89 -8.83 7.48
CA ARG A 124 19.96 -9.08 6.36
C ARG A 124 18.62 -9.58 6.90
N LEU A 125 18.64 -10.56 7.81
CA LEU A 125 17.45 -11.19 8.37
C LEU A 125 16.67 -10.26 9.30
N SER A 126 17.34 -9.49 10.17
CA SER A 126 16.62 -8.56 11.04
C SER A 126 15.95 -7.43 10.24
N PHE A 127 16.58 -6.98 9.15
CA PHE A 127 15.93 -6.04 8.24
C PHE A 127 14.74 -6.67 7.50
N PHE A 128 14.86 -7.92 7.05
CA PHE A 128 13.75 -8.65 6.45
C PHE A 128 12.56 -8.80 7.41
N VAL A 129 12.81 -9.19 8.67
CA VAL A 129 11.77 -9.29 9.71
C VAL A 129 11.07 -7.95 9.93
N GLN A 130 11.82 -6.84 9.94
CA GLN A 130 11.24 -5.50 10.06
C GLN A 130 10.35 -5.13 8.86
N ILE A 131 10.74 -5.51 7.64
CA ILE A 131 9.90 -5.31 6.46
C ILE A 131 8.61 -6.11 6.60
N LEU A 132 8.67 -7.38 7.01
CA LEU A 132 7.48 -8.21 7.21
C LEU A 132 6.52 -7.62 8.26
N LEU A 133 7.06 -7.20 9.41
CA LEU A 133 6.26 -6.54 10.45
C LEU A 133 5.61 -5.26 9.92
N ALA A 134 6.34 -4.46 9.17
CA ALA A 134 5.79 -3.26 8.56
C ALA A 134 4.69 -3.59 7.53
N CYS A 135 4.83 -4.67 6.74
CA CYS A 135 3.79 -5.11 5.81
C CYS A 135 2.49 -5.51 6.52
N CYS A 136 2.56 -5.93 7.78
CA CYS A 136 1.40 -6.24 8.61
C CYS A 136 0.70 -4.99 9.17
N GLU A 137 1.24 -3.78 8.98
CA GLU A 137 0.59 -2.56 9.45
C GLU A 137 -0.68 -2.23 8.66
N TYR A 138 -1.70 -1.74 9.35
CA TYR A 138 -3.00 -1.42 8.74
C TYR A 138 -2.87 -0.41 7.59
N GLU A 139 -1.98 0.57 7.72
CA GLU A 139 -1.74 1.55 6.65
C GLU A 139 -1.16 0.90 5.39
N GLN A 140 -0.28 -0.10 5.53
CA GLN A 140 0.30 -0.81 4.39
C GLN A 140 -0.75 -1.66 3.69
N PHE A 141 -1.60 -2.33 4.46
CA PHE A 141 -2.77 -3.03 3.92
C PHE A 141 -3.70 -2.08 3.15
N LEU A 142 -4.02 -0.91 3.70
CA LEU A 142 -4.85 0.07 3.00
C LEU A 142 -4.17 0.57 1.72
N ASN A 143 -2.86 0.82 1.74
CA ASN A 143 -2.10 1.23 0.56
C ASN A 143 -2.16 0.16 -0.54
N LEU A 144 -2.03 -1.11 -0.18
CA LEU A 144 -2.19 -2.22 -1.10
C LEU A 144 -3.60 -2.26 -1.69
N MET A 145 -4.63 -2.28 -0.86
CA MET A 145 -6.01 -2.41 -1.33
C MET A 145 -6.46 -1.20 -2.17
N LYS A 146 -5.99 0.01 -1.86
CA LYS A 146 -6.21 1.21 -2.68
C LYS A 146 -5.63 1.05 -4.08
N ARG A 147 -4.37 0.58 -4.20
CA ARG A 147 -3.74 0.33 -5.50
C ARG A 147 -4.44 -0.78 -6.29
N VAL A 148 -4.96 -1.79 -5.61
CA VAL A 148 -5.74 -2.85 -6.27
C VAL A 148 -7.09 -2.33 -6.75
N ALA A 149 -7.72 -1.42 -6.00
CA ALA A 149 -9.00 -0.79 -6.38
C ALA A 149 -8.85 0.25 -7.50
N ASP A 150 -7.80 1.07 -7.46
CA ASP A 150 -7.40 2.03 -8.49
C ASP A 150 -5.86 2.14 -8.53
N PRO A 151 -5.20 1.58 -9.55
CA PRO A 151 -3.75 1.62 -9.68
C PRO A 151 -3.16 3.03 -9.69
N GLU A 152 -3.95 4.04 -10.11
CA GLU A 152 -3.54 5.44 -10.21
C GLU A 152 -4.03 6.27 -9.01
N TYR A 153 -4.57 5.63 -7.96
CA TYR A 153 -5.24 6.30 -6.83
C TYR A 153 -4.39 7.43 -6.23
N TYR A 154 -3.13 7.14 -5.93
CA TYR A 154 -2.24 8.10 -5.27
C TYR A 154 -1.88 9.27 -6.18
N ASP A 155 -1.56 9.00 -7.45
CA ASP A 155 -1.22 10.04 -8.42
C ASP A 155 -2.43 10.98 -8.68
N LYS A 156 -3.64 10.40 -8.78
CA LYS A 156 -4.88 11.18 -8.90
C LYS A 156 -5.12 12.04 -7.65
N LYS A 157 -4.80 11.53 -6.46
CA LYS A 157 -4.91 12.29 -5.20
C LYS A 157 -3.86 13.39 -5.08
N GLU A 158 -2.65 13.18 -5.58
CA GLU A 158 -1.63 14.24 -5.64
C GLU A 158 -2.08 15.37 -6.57
N LEU A 159 -2.64 15.04 -7.74
CA LEU A 159 -3.18 16.03 -8.67
C LEU A 159 -4.36 16.80 -8.08
N GLN A 160 -5.25 16.12 -7.35
CA GLN A 160 -6.33 16.77 -6.58
C GLN A 160 -5.75 17.74 -5.53
N HIS A 161 -4.77 17.29 -4.74
CA HIS A 161 -4.15 18.09 -3.69
C HIS A 161 -3.42 19.32 -4.25
N GLU A 162 -2.76 19.19 -5.41
CA GLU A 162 -2.14 20.33 -6.10
C GLU A 162 -3.18 21.40 -6.45
N ALA A 163 -4.34 21.00 -6.97
CA ALA A 163 -5.42 21.93 -7.27
C ALA A 163 -6.01 22.57 -5.99
N GLU A 164 -6.22 21.80 -4.93
CA GLU A 164 -6.70 22.31 -3.62
C GLU A 164 -5.73 23.34 -3.04
N HIS A 165 -4.43 23.06 -3.11
CA HIS A 165 -3.40 23.98 -2.63
C HIS A 165 -3.39 25.30 -3.42
N LEU A 166 -3.60 25.26 -4.73
CA LEU A 166 -3.68 26.47 -5.57
C LEU A 166 -4.90 27.34 -5.23
N VAL A 167 -6.04 26.73 -4.90
CA VAL A 167 -7.22 27.46 -4.42
C VAL A 167 -6.93 28.10 -3.07
N TYR A 168 -6.41 27.31 -2.12
CA TYR A 168 -6.08 27.77 -0.77
C TYR A 168 -5.05 28.93 -0.78
N GLU A 169 -3.98 28.82 -1.57
CA GLU A 169 -2.96 29.88 -1.66
C GLU A 169 -3.54 31.20 -2.19
N ALA A 170 -4.53 31.16 -3.08
CA ALA A 170 -5.18 32.36 -3.61
C ALA A 170 -6.14 32.99 -2.59
N GLU A 171 -6.80 32.18 -1.76
CA GLU A 171 -7.60 32.65 -0.63
C GLU A 171 -6.73 33.35 0.43
N GLU A 172 -5.51 32.86 0.69
CA GLU A 172 -4.59 33.46 1.66
C GLU A 172 -3.81 34.68 1.13
N ARG A 173 -3.35 34.65 -0.13
CA ARG A 173 -2.42 35.68 -0.68
C ARG A 173 -3.11 36.79 -1.49
N GLY A 174 -4.42 36.71 -1.71
CA GLY A 174 -5.18 37.70 -2.46
C GLY A 174 -4.90 37.73 -3.97
N ALA A 175 -5.62 38.61 -4.70
CA ALA A 175 -5.96 38.61 -6.14
C ALA A 175 -4.87 38.36 -7.20
N THR A 176 -3.59 38.27 -6.84
CA THR A 176 -2.47 38.06 -7.78
C THR A 176 -2.54 36.72 -8.54
N ASN A 177 -3.35 35.75 -8.06
CA ASN A 177 -3.55 34.43 -8.66
C ASN A 177 -5.04 34.07 -8.90
N ALA A 178 -5.95 35.05 -8.97
CA ALA A 178 -7.40 34.78 -9.04
C ALA A 178 -7.82 33.92 -10.25
N GLU A 179 -7.19 34.13 -11.42
CA GLU A 179 -7.43 33.36 -12.64
C GLU A 179 -6.99 31.90 -12.49
N ARG A 180 -5.80 31.70 -11.91
CA ARG A 180 -5.24 30.36 -11.65
C ARG A 180 -6.05 29.59 -10.61
N ALA A 181 -6.59 30.27 -9.61
CA ALA A 181 -7.51 29.68 -8.63
C ALA A 181 -8.86 29.30 -9.24
N ALA A 182 -9.39 30.11 -10.17
CA ALA A 182 -10.61 29.77 -10.90
C ALA A 182 -10.41 28.54 -11.80
N GLY A 183 -9.25 28.43 -12.46
CA GLY A 183 -8.86 27.24 -13.22
C GLY A 183 -8.76 25.99 -12.33
N ALA A 184 -8.10 26.10 -11.18
CA ALA A 184 -7.97 25.02 -10.21
C ALA A 184 -9.33 24.59 -9.63
N GLN A 185 -10.21 25.53 -9.27
CA GLN A 185 -11.57 25.21 -8.81
C GLN A 185 -12.40 24.53 -9.90
N ALA A 186 -12.34 25.02 -11.14
CA ALA A 186 -13.01 24.40 -12.27
C ALA A 186 -12.46 23.00 -12.60
N PHE A 187 -11.20 22.72 -12.25
CA PHE A 187 -10.63 21.38 -12.30
C PHE A 187 -11.16 20.50 -11.17
N LEU A 188 -11.19 20.99 -9.92
CA LEU A 188 -11.74 20.24 -8.79
C LEU A 188 -13.19 19.83 -9.04
N ASP A 189 -14.02 20.74 -9.55
CA ASP A 189 -15.41 20.43 -9.93
C ASP A 189 -15.48 19.34 -11.02
N PHE A 190 -14.56 19.38 -11.98
CA PHE A 190 -14.46 18.38 -13.06
C PHE A 190 -13.96 17.03 -12.54
N PHE A 191 -12.93 17.02 -11.70
CA PHE A 191 -12.36 15.84 -11.06
C PHE A 191 -13.44 15.12 -10.24
N GLN A 192 -14.20 15.87 -9.43
CA GLN A 192 -15.31 15.32 -8.67
C GLN A 192 -16.45 14.82 -9.56
N ALA A 193 -16.67 15.45 -10.71
CA ALA A 193 -17.72 15.05 -11.64
C ALA A 193 -17.41 13.74 -12.40
N ASN A 194 -16.14 13.39 -12.56
CA ASN A 194 -15.67 12.31 -13.44
C ASN A 194 -14.69 11.35 -12.70
N PRO A 195 -15.17 10.54 -11.74
CA PRO A 195 -14.31 9.68 -10.91
C PRO A 195 -13.62 8.54 -11.68
N ASP A 196 -14.15 8.16 -12.84
CA ASP A 196 -13.67 7.02 -13.63
C ASP A 196 -12.58 7.37 -14.65
N LEU A 197 -12.16 8.64 -14.73
CA LEU A 197 -11.12 9.07 -15.67
C LEU A 197 -9.74 8.56 -15.27
N THR A 198 -8.92 8.31 -16.29
CA THR A 198 -7.51 7.96 -16.12
C THR A 198 -6.69 9.16 -15.64
N LEU A 199 -5.51 8.91 -15.07
CA LEU A 199 -4.59 9.97 -14.66
C LEU A 199 -4.21 10.89 -15.83
N ASP A 200 -3.98 10.33 -17.02
CA ASP A 200 -3.61 11.11 -18.21
C ASP A 200 -4.71 12.09 -18.62
N GLU A 201 -5.97 11.64 -18.66
CA GLU A 201 -7.12 12.49 -18.96
C GLU A 201 -7.29 13.60 -17.92
N LEU A 202 -7.14 13.28 -16.63
CA LEU A 202 -7.21 14.27 -15.55
C LEU A 202 -6.05 15.27 -15.64
N THR A 203 -4.84 14.82 -15.96
CA THR A 203 -3.66 15.67 -16.13
C THR A 203 -3.83 16.62 -17.32
N GLN A 204 -4.38 16.14 -18.43
CA GLN A 204 -4.67 16.97 -19.60
C GLN A 204 -5.71 18.05 -19.27
N GLU A 205 -6.79 17.67 -18.57
CA GLU A 205 -7.83 18.63 -18.16
C GLU A 205 -7.32 19.62 -17.12
N PHE A 206 -6.45 19.20 -16.19
CA PHE A 206 -5.77 20.10 -15.27
C PHE A 206 -4.97 21.15 -16.04
N HIS A 207 -4.06 20.75 -16.92
CA HIS A 207 -3.26 21.69 -17.72
C HIS A 207 -4.12 22.62 -18.58
N LYS A 208 -5.15 22.09 -19.23
CA LYS A 208 -6.07 22.86 -20.07
C LYS A 208 -6.79 23.94 -19.27
N LYS A 209 -7.32 23.61 -18.08
CA LYS A 209 -8.01 24.56 -17.22
C LYS A 209 -7.07 25.59 -16.58
N MET A 210 -5.81 25.21 -16.40
CA MET A 210 -4.75 26.08 -15.93
C MET A 210 -4.17 27.02 -17.02
N GLN A 211 -4.36 26.70 -18.31
CA GLN A 211 -3.89 27.49 -19.46
C GLN A 211 -4.98 28.34 -20.11
N LEU A 212 -6.26 27.98 -19.96
CA LEU A 212 -7.40 28.69 -20.57
C LEU A 212 -7.84 29.95 -19.81
N THR A 213 -7.07 30.38 -18.81
CA THR A 213 -7.29 31.60 -18.04
C THR A 213 -6.06 32.48 -18.10
#